data_AF-A0AA37HIY6-F1
#
_entry.id   AF-A0AA37HIY6-F1
#
_cell.length_a   1.000
_cell.length_b   1.000
_cell.length_c   1.000
_cell.angle_alpha   90.00
_cell.angle_beta   90.00
_cell.angle_gamma   90.00
#
_symmetry.space_group_name_H-M   'P 1'
#
loop_
_entity.id
_entity.type
_entity.pdbx_description
1 polymer ?
#
loop_
_entity_poly.entity_id
_entity_poly.type
_entity_poly.pdbx_seq_one_letter_code
_entity_poly.pdbx_strand_id
1 'polypeptide(L)'
;MTLHRASVPVLLVDTYPGALRTARAAGVPTLQAELLSREAEEGLADQPPDRLLAATRDELYNALVCTRLAPELGRERVYQLAPSADHLLHSETGVSRDLRGKVLGDGGL
;
A
#
# COMPACT_ATOMS: atom_id res chain seq x y z
N MET A 1 8.76 -8.07 -7.31
CA MET A 1 8.98 -9.48 -7.74
C MET A 1 9.78 -10.31 -6.75
N THR A 2 10.68 -9.73 -5.97
CA THR A 2 11.54 -10.47 -5.01
C THR A 2 10.76 -11.35 -4.02
N LEU A 3 9.71 -10.81 -3.38
CA LEU A 3 8.89 -11.57 -2.43
C LEU A 3 8.22 -12.79 -3.06
N HIS A 4 7.63 -12.62 -4.25
CA HIS A 4 7.02 -13.71 -4.99
C HIS A 4 8.02 -14.82 -5.35
N ARG A 5 9.24 -14.45 -5.77
CA ARG A 5 10.33 -15.42 -6.03
C ARG A 5 10.80 -16.16 -4.79
N ALA A 6 10.68 -15.54 -3.61
CA ALA A 6 10.96 -16.16 -2.33
C ALA A 6 9.77 -16.97 -1.79
N SER A 7 8.75 -17.23 -2.62
CA SER A 7 7.52 -17.96 -2.25
C SER A 7 6.75 -17.33 -1.08
N VAL A 8 6.92 -16.03 -0.86
CA VAL A 8 6.09 -15.28 0.08
C VAL A 8 4.74 -14.99 -0.58
N PRO A 9 3.60 -15.34 0.04
CA PRO A 9 2.28 -14.99 -0.47
C PRO A 9 2.15 -13.47 -0.58
N VAL A 10 1.87 -12.99 -1.80
CA VAL A 10 1.71 -11.56 -2.09
C VAL A 10 0.56 -11.35 -3.05
N LEU A 11 -0.11 -10.22 -2.88
CA LEU A 11 -1.15 -9.72 -3.77
C LEU A 11 -0.84 -8.26 -4.10
N LEU A 12 -0.87 -7.91 -5.38
CA LEU A 12 -0.77 -6.52 -5.81
C LEU A 12 -2.16 -5.97 -6.13
N VAL A 13 -2.53 -4.85 -5.51
CA VAL A 13 -3.81 -4.18 -5.72
C VAL A 13 -3.58 -2.83 -6.39
N ASP A 14 -4.30 -2.55 -7.48
CA ASP A 14 -4.27 -1.24 -8.16
C ASP A 14 -5.54 -1.07 -9.00
N THR A 15 -6.06 0.15 -9.12
CA THR A 15 -7.22 0.45 -9.98
C THR A 15 -6.84 0.50 -11.46
N TYR A 16 -5.58 0.84 -11.77
CA TYR A 16 -5.08 0.97 -13.13
C TYR A 16 -4.56 -0.39 -13.64
N PRO A 17 -5.21 -1.01 -14.64
CA PRO A 17 -4.78 -2.31 -15.19
C PRO A 17 -3.33 -2.29 -15.66
N GLY A 18 -2.86 -1.11 -16.10
CA GLY A 18 -1.52 -0.94 -16.62
C GLY A 18 -0.40 -1.07 -15.59
N ALA A 19 -0.67 -0.70 -14.33
CA ALA A 19 0.26 -0.90 -13.22
C ALA A 19 0.41 -2.40 -12.88
N LEU A 20 -0.66 -3.18 -13.08
CA LEU A 20 -0.69 -4.62 -12.79
C LEU A 20 -0.08 -5.48 -13.89
N ARG A 21 0.08 -4.97 -15.12
CA ARG A 21 0.53 -5.76 -16.29
C ARG A 21 1.82 -6.54 -16.03
N THR A 22 2.84 -5.89 -15.50
CA THR A 22 4.14 -6.53 -15.25
C THR A 22 4.04 -7.60 -14.16
N ALA A 23 3.21 -7.38 -13.14
CA ALA A 23 2.96 -8.36 -12.08
C ALA A 23 2.21 -9.58 -12.61
N ARG A 24 1.14 -9.37 -13.39
CA ARG A 24 0.38 -10.44 -14.06
C ARG A 24 1.27 -11.27 -14.98
N ALA A 25 2.08 -10.63 -15.81
CA ALA A 25 3.01 -11.32 -16.73
C ALA A 25 4.06 -12.16 -15.98
N ALA A 26 4.40 -11.76 -14.74
CA ALA A 26 5.34 -12.48 -13.89
C ALA A 26 4.68 -13.54 -12.99
N GLY A 27 3.37 -13.79 -13.13
CA GLY A 27 2.63 -14.77 -12.32
C GLY A 27 2.31 -14.31 -10.89
N VAL A 28 2.54 -13.03 -10.58
CA VAL A 28 2.17 -12.49 -9.26
C VAL A 28 0.66 -12.31 -9.18
N PRO A 29 -0.01 -12.78 -8.11
CA PRO A 29 -1.43 -12.51 -7.90
C PRO A 29 -1.73 -11.01 -7.92
N THR A 30 -2.77 -10.61 -8.65
CA THR A 30 -3.21 -9.22 -8.72
C THR A 30 -4.70 -9.10 -8.54
N LEU A 31 -5.14 -8.05 -7.85
CA LEU A 31 -6.54 -7.64 -7.75
C LEU A 31 -6.66 -6.24 -8.37
N GLN A 32 -7.57 -6.08 -9.33
CA GLN A 32 -7.82 -4.77 -9.92
C GLN A 32 -9.05 -4.15 -9.24
N ALA A 33 -8.82 -3.42 -8.15
CA ALA A 33 -9.88 -2.81 -7.37
C ALA A 33 -9.36 -1.54 -6.68
N GLU A 34 -10.28 -0.71 -6.24
CA GLU A 34 -9.99 0.38 -5.30
C GLU A 34 -9.82 -0.24 -3.90
N LEU A 35 -8.65 -0.09 -3.27
CA LEU A 35 -8.30 -0.85 -2.06
C LEU A 35 -9.26 -0.61 -0.90
N LEU A 36 -9.83 0.59 -0.77
CA LEU A 36 -10.79 0.93 0.30
C LEU A 36 -12.25 0.69 -0.10
N SER A 37 -12.50 0.03 -1.24
CA SER A 37 -13.83 -0.31 -1.71
C SER A 37 -14.33 -1.63 -1.14
N ARG A 38 -15.65 -1.84 -1.21
CA ARG A 38 -16.30 -3.12 -0.89
C ARG A 38 -15.79 -4.27 -1.76
N GLU A 39 -15.51 -4.01 -3.03
CA GLU A 39 -14.98 -5.03 -3.95
C GLU A 39 -13.62 -5.56 -3.47
N ALA A 40 -12.74 -4.67 -3.00
CA ALA A 40 -11.47 -5.08 -2.42
C ALA A 40 -11.66 -5.80 -1.08
N GLU A 41 -12.57 -5.34 -0.23
CA GLU A 41 -12.92 -6.01 1.03
C GLU A 41 -13.39 -7.46 0.79
N GLU A 42 -14.31 -7.65 -0.16
CA GLU A 42 -14.82 -8.97 -0.55
C GLU A 42 -13.71 -9.83 -1.18
N GLY A 43 -12.90 -9.26 -2.07
CA GLY A 43 -11.79 -9.96 -2.72
C GLY A 43 -10.66 -10.36 -1.76
N LEU A 44 -10.57 -9.75 -0.59
CA LEU A 44 -9.58 -10.04 0.46
C LEU A 44 -10.15 -10.90 1.59
N ALA A 45 -11.48 -11.09 1.67
CA ALA A 45 -12.15 -11.72 2.81
C ALA A 45 -11.69 -13.16 3.06
N ASP A 46 -11.47 -13.93 1.99
CA ASP A 46 -11.07 -15.34 2.08
C ASP A 46 -9.64 -15.51 2.59
N GLN A 47 -8.76 -14.53 2.31
CA GLN A 47 -7.37 -14.57 2.72
C GLN A 47 -6.85 -13.15 3.01
N PRO A 48 -7.17 -12.59 4.19
CA PRO A 48 -6.76 -11.25 4.55
C PRO A 48 -5.23 -11.16 4.66
N PRO A 49 -4.62 -10.04 4.24
CA PRO A 49 -3.17 -9.89 4.28
C PRO A 49 -2.68 -9.70 5.72
N ASP A 50 -1.56 -10.34 6.08
CA ASP A 50 -0.92 -10.12 7.39
C ASP A 50 -0.24 -8.74 7.51
N ARG A 51 0.14 -8.16 6.36
CA ARG A 51 0.91 -6.91 6.26
C ARG A 51 0.50 -6.15 5.00
N LEU A 52 0.55 -4.82 5.07
CA LEU A 52 0.17 -3.93 3.98
C LEU A 52 1.29 -2.93 3.67
N LEU A 53 1.57 -2.73 2.39
CA LEU A 53 2.42 -1.64 1.91
C LEU A 53 1.63 -0.76 0.91
N ALA A 54 1.28 0.45 1.32
CA ALA A 54 0.71 1.47 0.47
C ALA A 54 1.82 2.22 -0.26
N ALA A 55 1.99 1.91 -1.55
CA ALA A 55 3.10 2.37 -2.36
C ALA A 55 2.66 3.06 -3.66
N THR A 56 1.64 3.91 -3.56
CA THR A 56 1.20 4.75 -4.68
C THR A 56 1.98 6.06 -4.69
N ARG A 57 1.85 6.83 -5.79
CA ARG A 57 2.37 8.21 -5.87
C ARG A 57 1.57 9.21 -5.05
N ASP A 58 0.38 8.83 -4.59
CA ASP A 58 -0.47 9.69 -3.76
C ASP A 58 -0.20 9.39 -2.29
N GLU A 59 0.55 10.30 -1.66
CA GLU A 59 0.95 10.16 -0.26
C GLU A 59 -0.23 10.29 0.72
N LEU A 60 -1.23 11.11 0.38
CA LEU A 60 -2.42 11.30 1.22
C LEU A 60 -3.27 10.03 1.18
N TYR A 61 -3.41 9.45 -0.01
CA TYR A 61 -4.06 8.16 -0.17
C TYR A 61 -3.32 7.05 0.57
N ASN A 62 -1.98 6.99 0.48
CA ASN A 62 -1.19 6.00 1.24
C ASN A 62 -1.40 6.14 2.76
N ALA A 63 -1.45 7.37 3.27
CA ALA A 63 -1.68 7.66 4.67
C ALA A 63 -3.11 7.28 5.10
N LEU A 64 -4.11 7.58 4.27
CA LEU A 64 -5.50 7.19 4.49
C LEU A 64 -5.65 5.67 4.56
N VAL A 65 -5.06 4.95 3.60
CA VAL A 65 -5.05 3.49 3.56
C VAL A 65 -4.44 2.90 4.84
N CYS A 66 -3.26 3.38 5.24
CA CYS A 66 -2.62 2.93 6.48
C CYS A 66 -3.48 3.24 7.71
N THR A 67 -4.06 4.43 7.79
CA THR A 67 -4.92 4.83 8.90
C THR A 67 -6.16 3.95 9.00
N ARG A 68 -6.78 3.62 7.86
CA ARG A 68 -8.02 2.86 7.79
C ARG A 68 -7.83 1.38 8.11
N LEU A 69 -6.69 0.80 7.73
CA LEU A 69 -6.41 -0.63 7.93
C LEU A 69 -5.57 -0.92 9.19
N ALA A 70 -4.98 0.09 9.83
CA ALA A 70 -4.26 -0.08 11.10
C ALA A 70 -5.10 -0.72 12.23
N PRO A 71 -6.40 -0.43 12.42
CA PRO A 71 -7.21 -1.08 13.46
C PRO A 71 -7.39 -2.58 13.23
N GLU A 72 -7.38 -3.02 11.97
CA GLU A 72 -7.63 -4.41 11.57
C GLU A 72 -6.31 -5.22 11.53
N LEU A 73 -5.24 -4.63 11.00
CA LEU A 73 -3.95 -5.30 10.81
C LEU A 73 -2.94 -5.06 11.94
N GLY A 74 -3.13 -4.02 12.73
CA GLY A 74 -2.13 -3.50 13.66
C GLY A 74 -1.25 -2.43 13.01
N ARG A 75 -1.02 -1.33 13.76
CA ARG A 75 -0.18 -0.19 13.32
C ARG A 75 1.23 -0.60 12.93
N GLU A 76 1.75 -1.67 13.51
CA GLU A 76 3.08 -2.20 13.24
C GLU A 76 3.20 -3.00 11.94
N ARG A 77 2.07 -3.29 11.28
CA ARG A 77 1.97 -4.12 10.06
C ARG A 77 1.49 -3.35 8.83
N VAL A 78 1.13 -2.08 8.98
CA VAL A 78 0.82 -1.18 7.87
C VAL A 78 2.01 -0.27 7.59
N TYR A 79 2.38 -0.20 6.32
CA TYR A 79 3.53 0.56 5.84
C TYR A 79 3.12 1.44 4.68
N GLN A 80 3.77 2.59 4.55
CA GLN A 80 3.67 3.46 3.38
C GLN A 80 5.05 3.88 2.91
N LEU A 81 5.15 4.23 1.62
CA LEU A 81 6.36 4.88 1.12
C LEU A 81 6.63 6.18 1.89
N ALA A 82 7.91 6.49 2.07
CA ALA A 82 8.32 7.79 2.57
C ALA A 82 7.76 8.90 1.68
N PRO A 83 7.32 10.02 2.27
CA PRO A 83 7.02 11.22 1.51
C PRO A 83 8.20 11.57 0.61
N SER A 84 7.90 11.94 -0.63
CA SER A 84 8.87 12.59 -1.51
C SER A 84 9.39 13.87 -0.85
N ALA A 85 10.65 14.22 -1.12
CA ALA A 85 11.28 15.43 -0.56
C ALA A 85 10.45 16.71 -0.78
N ASP A 86 9.72 16.78 -1.89
CA ASP A 86 8.83 17.90 -2.22
C ASP A 86 7.65 18.06 -1.25
N HIS A 87 7.15 16.98 -0.66
CA HIS A 87 6.04 17.03 0.29
C HIS A 87 6.50 17.31 1.73
N LEU A 88 7.77 17.05 2.06
CA LEU A 88 8.37 17.45 3.33
C LEU A 88 8.52 18.96 3.46
N LEU A 89 8.57 19.68 2.32
CA LEU A 89 8.66 21.14 2.26
C LEU A 89 7.31 21.84 2.48
N HIS A 90 6.19 21.11 2.39
CA HIS A 90 4.84 21.62 2.60
C HIS A 90 4.29 21.14 3.94
N SER A 91 4.68 21.81 5.03
CA SER A 91 4.26 21.49 6.41
C SER A 91 2.74 21.55 6.63
N GLU A 92 1.99 22.18 5.73
CA GLU A 92 0.55 22.41 5.86
C GLU A 92 -0.33 21.30 5.25
N THR A 93 0.22 20.43 4.39
CA THR A 93 -0.49 19.28 3.80
C THR A 93 -0.09 17.94 4.43
N GLY A 94 0.87 17.96 5.35
CA GLY A 94 1.40 16.77 5.97
C GLY A 94 0.50 16.18 7.06
N VAL A 95 0.00 14.96 6.86
CA VAL A 95 -0.60 14.15 7.94
C VAL A 95 0.43 13.99 9.08
N SER A 96 0.02 14.18 10.35
CA SER A 96 0.91 14.05 11.52
C SER A 96 1.62 12.69 11.56
N ARG A 97 2.88 12.67 12.03
CA ARG A 97 3.69 11.44 12.18
C ARG A 97 2.99 10.36 13.00
N ASP A 98 2.15 10.74 13.96
CA ASP A 98 1.44 9.79 14.85
C ASP A 98 0.20 9.15 14.20
N LEU A 99 -0.29 9.78 13.12
CA LEU A 99 -1.40 9.29 12.31
C LEU A 99 -0.92 8.48 11.10
N ARG A 100 0.37 8.57 10.75
CA ARG A 100 1.00 7.85 9.64
C ARG A 100 1.44 6.44 10.07
N GLY A 101 1.25 5.45 9.18
CA GLY A 101 1.81 4.10 9.35
C GLY A 101 3.34 4.08 9.32
N LYS A 102 3.98 2.90 9.40
CA LYS A 102 5.44 2.80 9.33
C LYS A 102 5.97 3.23 7.96
N VAL A 103 6.98 4.09 7.95
CA VAL A 103 7.60 4.56 6.70
C VAL A 103 8.64 3.54 6.23
N LEU A 104 8.55 3.13 4.96
CA LEU A 104 9.58 2.34 4.28
C LEU A 104 10.31 3.22 3.24
N GLY A 105 11.63 3.35 3.41
CA GLY A 105 12.51 4.13 2.53
C GLY A 105 12.84 5.53 3.05
N ASP A 106 13.72 6.23 2.34
CA ASP A 106 14.28 7.55 2.64
C ASP A 106 13.98 8.57 1.53
N GLY A 107 12.73 8.68 1.08
CA GLY A 107 12.20 9.80 0.27
C GLY A 107 12.88 10.11 -1.07
N GLY A 108 13.88 9.31 -1.48
CA GLY A 108 14.74 9.54 -2.65
C GLY A 108 14.54 8.53 -3.77
N LEU A 109 13.29 8.19 -4.10
CA LEU A 109 12.93 7.35 -5.25
C LEU A 109 12.17 8.16 -6.32
#